data_AF-A0A0H3KEA5-F1
#
_entry.id   AF-A0A0H3KEA5-F1
#
_cell.length_a   1.000
_cell.length_b   1.000
_cell.length_c   1.000
_cell.angle_alpha   90.00
_cell.angle_beta   90.00
_cell.angle_gamma   90.00
#
_symmetry.space_group_name_H-M   'P 1'
#
loop_
_entity.id
_entity.type
_entity.pdbx_description
1 polymer ?
#
loop_
_entity_poly.entity_id
_entity_poly.type
_entity_poly.pdbx_seq_one_letter_code
_entity_poly.pdbx_strand_id
1 'polypeptide(L)'
;MNHRHHRNMRAGRFAMLGAVICMAMSTVAAYGQQTAAPVTSDIGHSTKEWLAMQRDNRAAAPTQPVLGDVATLTYQRYLDSFKNKIPESMNSLVGTNGGISGGGQSAQ
;
A
#
# COMPACT_ATOMS: atom_id res chain seq x y z
N MET A 1 -26.90 -8.17 76.77
CA MET A 1 -27.06 -6.78 76.28
C MET A 1 -26.58 -6.70 74.84
N ASN A 2 -27.48 -6.27 73.95
CA ASN A 2 -27.36 -5.48 72.70
C ASN A 2 -25.94 -4.91 72.37
N HIS A 3 -25.49 -4.59 71.15
CA HIS A 3 -26.12 -3.77 70.11
C HIS A 3 -25.45 -4.03 68.74
N ARG A 4 -26.24 -4.52 67.76
CA ARG A 4 -25.91 -4.56 66.33
C ARG A 4 -26.03 -3.16 65.71
N HIS A 5 -25.08 -2.28 65.96
CA HIS A 5 -25.03 -0.99 65.28
C HIS A 5 -23.57 -0.62 64.97
N HIS A 6 -23.29 -0.37 63.69
CA HIS A 6 -22.05 0.24 63.17
C HIS A 6 -20.87 -0.70 62.81
N ARG A 7 -21.17 -1.93 62.37
CA ARG A 7 -20.66 -2.33 61.05
C ARG A 7 -21.24 -1.30 60.05
N ASN A 8 -20.46 -0.82 59.08
CA ASN A 8 -20.88 0.08 57.97
C ASN A 8 -20.54 1.58 58.06
N MET A 9 -19.59 2.04 58.90
CA MET A 9 -19.17 3.46 58.84
C MET A 9 -17.68 3.75 59.11
N ARG A 10 -16.81 2.75 58.91
CA ARG A 10 -15.34 2.92 58.82
C ARG A 10 -14.76 2.26 57.55
N ALA A 11 -15.62 2.05 56.56
CA ALA A 11 -15.30 1.54 55.22
C ALA A 11 -14.92 2.67 54.24
N GLY A 12 -14.69 3.88 54.74
CA GLY A 12 -14.13 4.96 53.95
C GLY A 12 -13.28 5.77 54.90
N ARG A 13 -12.11 6.22 54.41
CA ARG A 13 -11.16 7.15 55.05
C ARG A 13 -9.85 6.52 55.54
N PHE A 14 -8.87 6.55 54.64
CA PHE A 14 -7.51 6.99 54.94
C PHE A 14 -6.58 6.04 55.71
N ALA A 15 -6.31 4.89 55.12
CA ALA A 15 -4.94 4.37 55.08
C ALA A 15 -4.47 4.21 53.62
N MET A 16 -4.96 5.02 52.68
CA MET A 16 -4.18 6.15 52.10
C MET A 16 -3.05 6.75 52.99
N LEU A 17 -2.20 5.90 53.56
CA LEU A 17 -1.00 6.22 54.34
C LEU A 17 -0.05 5.02 54.37
N GLY A 18 -0.13 4.16 53.36
CA GLY A 18 0.85 3.13 53.00
C GLY A 18 1.47 3.43 51.63
N ALA A 19 1.59 4.72 51.30
CA ALA A 19 2.54 5.16 50.30
C ALA A 19 3.97 4.91 50.83
N VAL A 20 4.92 4.86 49.91
CA VAL A 20 6.35 5.20 50.07
C VAL A 20 7.38 4.05 50.04
N ILE A 21 7.02 2.78 50.18
CA ILE A 21 8.04 1.70 50.10
C ILE A 21 7.93 0.95 48.76
N CYS A 22 9.01 1.04 47.97
CA CYS A 22 9.27 0.37 46.68
C CYS A 22 8.98 1.15 45.39
N MET A 23 9.01 2.50 45.43
CA MET A 23 9.54 3.30 44.31
C MET A 23 11.08 3.32 44.40
N ALA A 24 11.76 2.22 44.06
CA ALA A 24 13.21 2.22 43.88
C ALA A 24 13.72 0.94 43.21
N MET A 25 13.27 0.62 41.99
CA MET A 25 14.06 -0.20 41.03
C MET A 25 13.54 0.05 39.61
N SER A 26 13.53 1.32 39.19
CA SER A 26 13.48 1.66 37.76
C SER A 26 14.89 1.52 37.21
N THR A 27 15.35 0.30 36.94
CA THR A 27 16.54 0.11 36.10
C THR A 27 16.18 0.59 34.71
N VAL A 28 16.59 1.81 34.38
CA VAL A 28 16.68 2.30 33.01
C VAL A 28 17.63 1.36 32.27
N ALA A 29 17.09 0.37 31.57
CA ALA A 29 17.81 -0.19 30.45
C ALA A 29 17.98 0.97 29.48
N ALA A 30 19.19 1.52 29.44
CA ALA A 30 19.59 2.45 28.40
C ALA A 30 19.31 1.73 27.08
N TYR A 31 18.20 2.07 26.43
CA TYR A 31 18.08 1.87 25.02
C TYR A 31 19.25 2.66 24.46
N GLY A 32 20.31 1.96 24.04
CA GLY A 32 21.22 2.53 23.08
C GLY A 32 20.31 3.05 21.98
N GLN A 33 20.22 4.37 21.86
CA GLN A 33 19.54 5.01 20.77
C GLN A 33 20.32 4.53 19.55
N GLN A 34 19.86 3.43 18.95
CA GLN A 34 20.26 3.02 17.63
C GLN A 34 19.83 4.20 16.78
N THR A 35 20.74 5.15 16.59
CA THR A 35 20.64 6.15 15.56
C THR A 35 20.59 5.33 14.29
N ALA A 36 19.38 4.97 13.85
CA ALA A 36 19.17 4.47 12.52
C ALA A 36 19.78 5.56 11.63
N ALA A 37 20.92 5.25 11.02
CA ALA A 37 21.48 6.09 9.99
C ALA A 37 20.33 6.45 9.04
N PRO A 38 20.23 7.71 8.57
CA PRO A 38 19.18 8.06 7.62
C PRO A 38 19.22 7.04 6.50
N VAL A 39 18.14 6.27 6.37
CA VAL A 39 18.03 5.23 5.35
C VAL A 39 18.07 5.98 4.03
N THR A 40 19.24 6.03 3.40
CA THR A 40 19.37 6.53 2.04
C THR A 40 18.46 5.65 1.20
N SER A 41 17.47 6.25 0.53
CA SER A 41 16.52 5.51 -0.31
C SER A 41 17.29 4.57 -1.23
N ASP A 42 17.07 3.27 -1.09
CA ASP A 42 17.80 2.23 -1.84
C ASP A 42 17.23 2.07 -3.26
N ILE A 43 17.19 3.18 -3.98
CA ILE A 43 16.62 3.29 -5.32
C ILE A 43 17.37 2.35 -6.27
N GLY A 44 18.70 2.27 -6.15
CA GLY A 44 19.53 1.46 -7.02
C GLY A 44 19.27 -0.04 -6.89
N HIS A 45 19.24 -0.56 -5.67
CA HIS A 45 18.90 -1.97 -5.43
C HIS A 45 17.46 -2.25 -5.83
N SER A 46 16.52 -1.42 -5.34
CA SER A 46 15.09 -1.58 -5.64
C SER A 46 14.84 -1.59 -7.15
N THR A 47 15.46 -0.68 -7.90
CA THR A 47 15.34 -0.63 -9.36
C THR A 47 15.86 -1.91 -10.03
N LYS A 48 17.02 -2.41 -9.58
CA LYS A 48 17.57 -3.67 -10.11
C LYS A 48 16.65 -4.86 -9.83
N GLU A 49 16.06 -4.92 -8.64
CA GLU A 49 15.10 -5.97 -8.28
C GLU A 49 13.82 -5.89 -9.11
N TRP A 50 13.25 -4.70 -9.28
CA TRP A 50 12.07 -4.48 -10.12
C TRP A 50 12.32 -4.88 -11.58
N LEU A 51 13.47 -4.48 -12.15
CA LEU A 51 13.85 -4.86 -13.51
C LEU A 51 14.10 -6.36 -13.65
N ALA A 52 14.74 -6.98 -12.67
CA ALA A 52 14.91 -8.44 -12.66
C ALA A 52 13.55 -9.14 -12.59
N MET A 53 12.63 -8.68 -11.75
CA MET A 53 11.28 -9.23 -11.65
C MET A 53 10.50 -9.12 -12.97
N GLN A 54 10.61 -7.99 -13.70
CA GLN A 54 10.00 -7.82 -15.02
C GLN A 54 10.64 -8.73 -16.07
N ARG A 55 11.97 -8.75 -16.15
CA ARG A 55 12.72 -9.58 -17.12
C ARG A 55 12.42 -11.06 -16.94
N ASP A 56 12.39 -11.51 -15.69
CA ASP A 56 12.14 -12.90 -15.35
C ASP A 56 10.63 -13.24 -15.39
N ASN A 57 9.77 -12.26 -15.71
CA ASN A 57 8.32 -12.38 -15.74
C ASN A 57 7.72 -12.92 -14.42
N ARG A 58 8.42 -12.68 -13.29
CA ARG A 58 8.14 -13.30 -11.99
C ARG A 58 6.79 -12.91 -11.40
N ALA A 59 6.25 -11.75 -11.80
CA ALA A 59 4.97 -11.23 -11.33
C ALA A 59 3.82 -11.45 -12.33
N ALA A 60 4.05 -12.09 -13.47
CA ALA A 60 2.97 -12.32 -14.42
C ALA A 60 2.01 -13.42 -13.95
N ALA A 61 0.74 -13.25 -14.31
CA ALA A 61 -0.24 -14.30 -14.18
C ALA A 61 0.10 -15.48 -15.11
N PRO A 62 -0.36 -16.70 -14.80
CA PRO A 62 -0.25 -17.84 -15.71
C PRO A 62 -0.86 -17.51 -17.08
N THR A 63 -0.28 -18.08 -18.13
CA THR A 63 -0.84 -18.00 -19.48
C THR A 63 -2.23 -18.62 -19.50
N GLN A 64 -3.22 -17.85 -19.96
CA GLN A 64 -4.59 -18.33 -20.09
C GLN A 64 -4.84 -18.81 -21.52
N PRO A 65 -5.46 -19.98 -21.72
CA PRO A 65 -5.80 -20.45 -23.05
C PRO A 65 -6.91 -19.59 -23.66
N VAL A 66 -6.84 -19.36 -24.97
CA VAL A 66 -7.97 -18.80 -25.72
C VAL A 66 -9.02 -19.90 -25.85
N LEU A 67 -10.25 -19.63 -25.42
CA LEU A 67 -11.36 -20.56 -25.57
C LEU A 67 -11.62 -20.84 -27.07
N GLY A 68 -11.94 -22.09 -27.43
CA GLY A 68 -12.06 -22.53 -28.83
C GLY A 68 -13.00 -21.67 -29.69
N ASP A 69 -14.13 -21.25 -29.13
CA ASP A 69 -15.09 -20.37 -29.84
C ASP A 69 -14.48 -18.99 -30.13
N VAL A 70 -13.75 -18.42 -29.17
CA VAL A 70 -13.05 -17.12 -29.34
C VAL A 70 -11.90 -17.26 -30.33
N ALA A 71 -11.17 -18.37 -30.30
CA ALA A 71 -10.11 -18.64 -31.26
C ALA A 71 -10.66 -18.72 -32.70
N THR A 72 -11.78 -19.43 -32.88
CA THR A 72 -12.48 -19.55 -34.16
C THR A 72 -12.93 -18.19 -34.67
N LEU A 73 -13.59 -17.38 -33.84
CA LEU A 73 -14.06 -16.05 -34.22
C LEU A 73 -12.91 -15.08 -34.54
N THR A 74 -11.80 -15.18 -33.81
CA THR A 74 -10.60 -14.37 -34.07
C THR A 74 -9.99 -14.71 -35.43
N TYR A 75 -9.90 -16.01 -35.74
CA TYR A 75 -9.42 -16.47 -37.05
C TYR A 75 -10.35 -16.06 -38.19
N GLN A 76 -11.66 -16.17 -37.99
CA GLN A 76 -12.65 -15.70 -38.96
C GLN A 76 -12.51 -14.19 -39.22
N ARG A 77 -12.37 -13.38 -38.17
CA ARG A 77 -12.14 -11.93 -38.30
C ARG A 77 -10.86 -11.63 -39.07
N TYR A 78 -9.78 -12.40 -38.83
CA TYR A 78 -8.55 -12.27 -39.59
C TYR A 78 -8.79 -12.53 -41.08
N LEU A 79 -9.50 -13.60 -41.44
CA LEU A 79 -9.85 -13.88 -42.84
C LEU A 79 -10.75 -12.79 -43.45
N ASP A 80 -11.74 -12.31 -42.70
CA ASP A 80 -12.64 -11.25 -43.14
C ASP A 80 -11.92 -9.90 -43.32
N SER A 81 -10.81 -9.66 -42.62
CA SER A 81 -10.03 -8.43 -42.77
C SER A 81 -9.52 -8.23 -44.20
N PHE A 82 -9.14 -9.32 -44.89
CA PHE A 82 -8.67 -9.28 -46.28
C PHE A 82 -9.77 -8.98 -47.30
N LYS A 83 -11.05 -9.12 -46.91
CA LYS A 83 -12.18 -8.76 -47.78
C LYS A 83 -12.37 -7.25 -47.87
N ASN A 84 -11.77 -6.49 -46.95
CA ASN A 84 -11.85 -5.05 -46.91
C ASN A 84 -10.59 -4.45 -47.55
N LYS A 85 -10.77 -3.48 -48.45
CA LYS A 85 -9.63 -2.75 -49.02
C LYS A 85 -8.93 -1.93 -47.94
N ILE A 86 -7.61 -1.83 -48.02
CA ILE A 86 -6.86 -0.88 -47.19
C ILE A 86 -7.33 0.54 -47.56
N PRO A 87 -7.75 1.36 -46.59
CA PRO A 87 -8.12 2.74 -46.86
C PRO A 87 -6.94 3.55 -47.41
N GLU A 88 -7.19 4.44 -48.37
CA GLU A 88 -6.18 5.37 -48.92
C GLU A 88 -5.66 6.36 -47.86
N SER A 89 -6.49 6.68 -46.87
CA SER A 89 -6.11 7.50 -45.72
C SER A 89 -6.72 6.94 -44.44
N MET A 90 -5.95 7.01 -43.36
CA MET A 90 -6.44 6.74 -42.01
C MET A 90 -6.51 8.07 -41.27
N ASN A 91 -7.67 8.40 -40.72
CA ASN A 91 -7.78 9.54 -39.81
C ASN A 91 -6.98 9.19 -38.55
N SER A 92 -5.89 9.92 -38.31
CA SER A 92 -5.04 9.71 -37.14
C SER A 92 -5.82 10.04 -35.87
N LEU A 93 -6.12 9.01 -35.06
CA LEU A 93 -6.74 9.16 -33.74
C LEU A 93 -5.83 9.89 -32.72
N VAL A 94 -4.55 10.13 -33.07
CA VAL A 94 -3.59 10.88 -32.23
C VAL A 94 -3.94 12.37 -32.11
N GLY A 95 -4.95 12.87 -32.84
CA GLY A 95 -5.39 14.27 -32.76
C GLY A 95 -6.83 14.53 -32.31
N THR A 96 -7.68 13.52 -32.13
CA THR A 96 -9.14 13.73 -32.12
C THR A 96 -9.83 13.55 -30.76
N ASN A 97 -9.12 13.37 -29.64
CA ASN A 97 -9.77 13.35 -28.32
C ASN A 97 -8.98 14.10 -27.24
N GLY A 98 -9.58 15.21 -26.77
CA GLY A 98 -9.48 15.66 -25.37
C GLY A 98 -8.28 16.52 -25.00
N GLY A 99 -8.50 17.81 -24.82
CA GLY A 99 -7.47 18.78 -24.46
C GLY A 99 -6.69 18.47 -23.20
N ILE A 100 -5.37 18.61 -23.30
CA ILE A 100 -4.48 18.93 -22.17
C ILE A 100 -4.30 20.44 -22.18
N SER A 101 -5.27 21.18 -21.64
CA SER A 101 -5.03 22.56 -21.21
C SER A 101 -4.33 22.51 -19.85
N GLY A 102 -3.03 22.20 -19.89
CA GLY A 102 -2.15 22.29 -18.73
C GLY A 102 -1.53 23.68 -18.71
N GLY A 103 -2.09 24.58 -17.90
CA GLY A 103 -1.61 25.95 -17.76
C GLY A 103 -0.19 26.01 -17.21
N GLY A 104 0.77 26.32 -18.09
CA GLY A 104 2.09 26.81 -17.71
C GLY A 104 2.05 28.32 -17.60
N GLN A 105 1.71 28.84 -16.42
CA GLN A 105 1.87 30.25 -16.11
C GLN A 105 3.36 30.55 -15.98
N SER A 106 3.80 31.56 -16.72
CA SER A 106 5.11 32.20 -16.67
C SER A 106 5.58 32.50 -15.25
N ALA A 107 6.83 32.16 -14.95
CA ALA A 107 7.62 32.81 -13.91
C ALA A 107 8.75 33.59 -14.58
N GLN A 108 8.75 34.91 -14.33
CA GLN A 108 9.81 35.87 -14.61
C GLN A 108 11.06 35.58 -13.77
#